data_AF-S6SGB6-F1
#
_entry.id   AF-S6SGB6-F1
#
_cell.length_a   1.000
_cell.length_b   1.000
_cell.length_c   1.000
_cell.angle_alpha   90.00
_cell.angle_beta   90.00
_cell.angle_gamma   90.00
#
_symmetry.space_group_name_H-M   'P 1'
#
loop_
_entity.id
_entity.type
_entity.pdbx_description
1 polymer ?
#
loop_
_entity_poly.entity_id
_entity_poly.type
_entity_poly.pdbx_seq_one_letter_code
_entity_poly.pdbx_strand_id
1 'polypeptide(L)'
;MSITIKLSPLASPVPGRGFLQVRGWEHDAGNLEFAIQRNQDDHYLQHSQQWGNAPCWFAQHFVEDAQGDSISHEVGPDIVDPLLQNSATGVFNFRLRNPDGSAEDDNPMKLMEGLALSGAGSATGP
;
A
#
# COMPACT_ATOMS: atom_id res chain seq x y z
N MET A 1 -12.28 10.41 9.79
CA MET A 1 -12.31 11.16 8.51
C MET A 1 -12.19 10.13 7.39
N SER A 2 -12.07 10.52 6.11
CA SER A 2 -11.73 9.56 5.06
C SER A 2 -10.48 10.04 4.33
N ILE A 3 -9.37 9.33 4.51
CA ILE A 3 -8.14 9.55 3.75
C ILE A 3 -8.23 8.82 2.40
N THR A 4 -7.59 9.37 1.38
CA THR A 4 -7.53 8.72 0.07
C THR A 4 -6.19 8.04 -0.12
N ILE A 5 -6.19 6.72 -0.28
CA ILE A 5 -4.99 5.93 -0.53
C ILE A 5 -4.95 5.47 -1.99
N LYS A 6 -3.83 5.74 -2.65
CA LYS A 6 -3.57 5.34 -4.04
C LYS A 6 -2.22 4.67 -4.13
N LEU A 7 -2.17 3.51 -4.75
CA LEU A 7 -0.92 2.85 -5.11
C LEU A 7 -0.66 3.05 -6.60
N SER A 8 0.37 3.83 -6.92
CA SER A 8 0.77 4.19 -8.29
C SER A 8 2.02 3.42 -8.70
N PRO A 9 2.29 3.17 -9.99
CA PRO A 9 3.63 2.77 -10.40
C PRO A 9 4.63 3.91 -10.14
N LEU A 10 5.89 3.55 -9.95
CA LEU A 10 6.98 4.53 -9.89
C LEU A 10 7.11 5.30 -11.21
N ALA A 11 7.65 6.53 -11.16
CA ALA A 11 7.89 7.36 -12.35
C ALA A 11 8.75 6.63 -13.40
N SER A 12 9.67 5.78 -12.94
CA SER A 12 10.29 4.75 -13.76
C SER A 12 9.53 3.44 -13.50
N PRO A 13 8.85 2.83 -14.49
CA PRO A 13 8.07 1.62 -14.28
C PRO A 13 8.99 0.45 -13.95
N VAL A 14 9.20 0.23 -12.65
CA VAL A 14 9.96 -0.90 -12.12
C VAL A 14 8.96 -1.99 -11.72
N PRO A 15 9.04 -3.20 -12.30
CA PRO A 15 8.16 -4.29 -11.93
C PRO A 15 8.36 -4.66 -10.45
N GLY A 16 7.26 -4.86 -9.74
CA GLY A 16 7.26 -5.13 -8.31
C GLY A 16 7.43 -3.90 -7.43
N ARG A 17 7.51 -2.68 -7.95
CA ARG A 17 7.56 -1.48 -7.10
C ARG A 17 6.41 -0.54 -7.39
N GLY A 18 6.01 0.17 -6.34
CA GLY A 18 4.91 1.11 -6.40
C GLY A 18 5.12 2.26 -5.42
N PHE A 19 4.44 3.35 -5.69
CA PHE A 19 4.40 4.55 -4.89
C PHE A 19 3.05 4.64 -4.21
N LEU A 20 3.04 4.42 -2.91
CA LEU A 20 1.86 4.54 -2.07
C LEU A 20 1.71 6.00 -1.65
N GLN A 21 0.62 6.63 -2.06
CA GLN A 21 0.29 8.01 -1.72
C GLN A 21 -0.99 8.04 -0.89
N VAL A 22 -0.93 8.70 0.25
CA VAL A 22 -2.04 8.91 1.16
C VAL A 22 -2.31 10.41 1.24
N ARG A 23 -3.55 10.81 0.95
CA ARG A 23 -3.96 12.21 0.93
C ARG A 23 -5.02 12.49 1.99
N GLY A 24 -4.91 13.65 2.65
CA GLY A 24 -5.79 14.04 3.76
C GLY A 24 -5.37 13.47 5.12
N TRP A 25 -4.13 12.98 5.23
CA TRP A 25 -3.56 12.60 6.53
C TRP A 25 -3.13 13.87 7.25
N GLU A 26 -3.84 14.23 8.32
CA GLU A 26 -3.60 15.47 9.08
C GLU A 26 -2.65 15.28 10.27
N HIS A 27 -2.24 14.03 10.55
CA HIS A 27 -1.30 13.72 11.63
C HIS A 27 0.16 13.78 11.15
N ASP A 28 1.09 13.82 12.09
CA ASP A 28 2.53 13.78 11.82
C ASP A 28 2.87 12.63 10.87
N ALA A 29 3.55 12.93 9.75
CA ALA A 29 4.17 11.88 8.95
C ALA A 29 5.54 11.52 9.51
N GLY A 30 6.09 10.44 8.98
CA GLY A 30 7.27 9.79 9.52
C GLY A 30 6.96 8.32 9.76
N ASN A 31 7.23 7.81 10.96
CA ASN A 31 7.00 6.41 11.26
C ASN A 31 5.51 6.15 11.51
N LEU A 32 4.84 5.54 10.53
CA LEU A 32 3.46 5.12 10.63
C LEU A 32 3.36 3.61 10.43
N GLU A 33 2.35 3.02 11.03
CA GLU A 33 2.03 1.62 10.83
C GLU A 33 0.85 1.52 9.87
N PHE A 34 0.98 0.68 8.85
CA PHE A 34 -0.16 0.34 8.01
C PHE A 34 -0.42 -1.15 7.94
N ALA A 35 -1.68 -1.51 7.74
CA ALA A 35 -2.11 -2.87 7.48
C ALA A 35 -2.99 -2.87 6.23
N ILE A 36 -2.83 -3.91 5.41
CA ILE A 36 -3.62 -4.10 4.19
C ILE A 36 -4.50 -5.31 4.41
N GLN A 37 -5.80 -5.13 4.21
CA GLN A 37 -6.82 -6.17 4.37
C GLN A 37 -7.57 -6.39 3.06
N ARG A 38 -7.84 -7.65 2.71
CA ARG A 38 -8.75 -8.00 1.62
C ARG A 38 -10.18 -7.77 2.02
N ASN A 39 -10.94 -7.11 1.15
CA ASN A 39 -12.36 -6.84 1.38
C ASN A 39 -13.27 -8.07 1.21
N GLN A 40 -12.74 -9.22 0.76
CA GLN A 40 -13.52 -10.44 0.50
C GLN A 40 -13.58 -11.40 1.68
N ASP A 41 -12.42 -11.64 2.30
CA ASP A 41 -12.21 -12.71 3.28
C ASP A 41 -11.56 -12.17 4.58
N ASP A 42 -11.51 -10.85 4.73
CA ASP A 42 -10.91 -10.16 5.88
C ASP A 42 -9.44 -10.51 6.18
N HIS A 43 -8.75 -11.22 5.28
CA HIS A 43 -7.35 -11.58 5.43
C HIS A 43 -6.42 -10.37 5.27
N TYR A 44 -5.37 -10.33 6.08
CA TYR A 44 -4.36 -9.28 6.10
C TYR A 44 -3.07 -9.74 5.41
N LEU A 45 -2.47 -8.83 4.64
CA LEU A 45 -1.16 -9.04 4.05
C LEU A 45 -0.11 -9.17 5.16
N GLN A 46 0.69 -10.24 5.13
CA GLN A 46 1.78 -10.50 6.05
C GLN A 46 3.13 -10.12 5.42
N HIS A 47 4.15 -9.91 6.25
CA HIS A 47 5.55 -9.70 5.81
C HIS A 47 6.12 -10.84 4.93
N SER A 48 5.48 -12.01 4.93
CA SER A 48 5.85 -13.13 4.06
C SER A 48 5.18 -13.06 2.68
N GLN A 49 4.59 -11.92 2.30
CA GLN A 49 3.77 -11.76 1.09
C GLN A 49 2.54 -12.69 1.05
N GLN A 50 2.12 -13.19 2.21
CA GLN A 50 0.99 -14.12 2.36
C GLN A 50 -0.21 -13.43 2.97
N TRP A 51 -1.40 -13.97 2.71
CA TRP A 51 -2.65 -13.47 3.31
C TRP A 51 -2.98 -14.32 4.54
N GLY A 52 -2.87 -13.71 5.72
CA GLY A 52 -3.11 -14.35 7.01
C GLY A 52 -4.38 -13.83 7.68
N ASN A 53 -4.91 -14.56 8.66
CA ASN A 53 -6.12 -14.15 9.39
C ASN A 53 -5.81 -13.22 10.59
N ALA A 54 -4.55 -12.82 10.76
CA ALA A 54 -4.11 -11.94 11.84
C ALA A 54 -3.70 -10.56 11.27
N PRO A 55 -4.06 -9.45 11.92
CA PRO A 55 -3.66 -8.12 11.48
C PRO A 55 -2.14 -7.99 11.54
N CYS A 56 -1.53 -7.63 10.41
CA CYS A 56 -0.09 -7.42 10.29
C CYS A 56 0.17 -5.94 10.02
N TRP A 57 0.90 -5.31 10.92
CA TRP A 57 1.20 -3.88 10.90
C TRP A 57 2.62 -3.68 10.39
N PHE A 58 2.74 -2.99 9.26
CA PHE A 58 3.99 -2.62 8.63
C PHE A 58 4.37 -1.22 9.11
N ALA A 59 5.35 -1.15 9.99
CA ALA A 59 5.96 0.12 10.38
C ALA A 59 6.85 0.62 9.24
N GLN A 60 6.47 1.73 8.60
CA GLN A 60 7.20 2.33 7.50
C GLN A 60 7.33 3.84 7.69
N HIS A 61 8.37 4.40 7.08
CA HIS A 61 8.59 5.84 7.09
C HIS A 61 7.91 6.48 5.88
N PHE A 62 6.84 7.23 6.12
CA PHE A 62 6.18 8.06 5.11
C PHE A 62 6.85 9.42 5.03
N VAL A 63 7.01 9.90 3.80
CA VAL A 63 7.56 11.21 3.50
C VAL A 63 6.40 12.14 3.17
N GLU A 64 6.29 13.23 3.92
CA GLU A 64 5.38 14.33 3.60
C GLU A 64 5.78 15.00 2.29
N ASP A 65 4.79 15.31 1.47
CA ASP A 65 4.98 16.18 0.32
C ASP A 65 5.38 17.59 0.77
N ALA A 66 6.03 18.35 -0.12
CA ALA A 66 6.44 19.73 0.15
C ALA A 66 5.30 20.65 0.62
N GLN A 67 4.05 20.31 0.28
CA GLN A 67 2.85 21.05 0.69
C GLN A 67 2.25 20.58 2.02
N GLY A 68 2.66 19.43 2.58
CA GLY A 68 2.08 18.84 3.79
C GLY A 68 0.61 18.36 3.65
N ASP A 69 0.05 18.32 2.44
CA ASP A 69 -1.34 17.85 2.18
C ASP A 69 -1.44 16.32 2.02
N SER A 70 -0.31 15.68 1.77
CA SER A 70 -0.23 14.26 1.47
C SER A 70 1.10 13.66 1.87
N ILE A 71 1.05 12.40 2.25
CA ILE A 71 2.21 11.60 2.63
C ILE A 71 2.40 10.50 1.60
N SER A 72 3.63 10.07 1.41
CA SER A 72 3.94 9.06 0.42
C SER A 72 5.07 8.13 0.84
N HIS A 73 5.04 6.92 0.33
CA HIS A 73 6.03 5.89 0.64
C HIS A 73 6.24 4.96 -0.55
N GLU A 74 7.48 4.61 -0.85
CA GLU A 74 7.80 3.60 -1.85
C GLU A 74 7.59 2.21 -1.26
N VAL A 75 6.67 1.44 -1.85
CA VAL A 75 6.47 0.04 -1.51
C VAL A 75 7.17 -0.88 -2.51
N GLY A 76 7.82 -1.90 -1.97
CA GLY A 76 8.52 -2.90 -2.76
C GLY A 76 7.64 -4.08 -3.21
N PRO A 77 8.28 -5.10 -3.80
CA PRO A 77 7.59 -6.28 -4.34
C PRO A 77 6.90 -7.09 -3.26
N ASP A 78 7.35 -6.93 -2.02
CA ASP A 78 6.73 -7.53 -0.84
C ASP A 78 5.24 -7.19 -0.72
N ILE A 79 4.86 -5.98 -1.14
CA ILE A 79 3.49 -5.47 -1.03
C ILE A 79 2.81 -5.43 -2.40
N VAL A 80 3.51 -4.94 -3.43
CA VAL A 80 2.92 -4.78 -4.76
C VAL A 80 2.53 -6.11 -5.38
N ASP A 81 3.37 -7.14 -5.24
CA ASP A 81 3.12 -8.45 -5.84
C ASP A 81 1.86 -9.12 -5.30
N PRO A 82 1.69 -9.32 -3.97
CA PRO A 82 0.48 -9.93 -3.44
C PRO A 82 -0.79 -9.10 -3.66
N LEU A 83 -0.68 -7.76 -3.68
CA LEU A 83 -1.80 -6.89 -4.04
C LEU A 83 -2.25 -7.09 -5.49
N LEU A 84 -1.30 -7.16 -6.43
CA LEU A 84 -1.58 -7.42 -7.83
C LEU A 84 -2.06 -8.86 -8.07
N GLN A 85 -1.49 -9.85 -7.39
CA GLN A 85 -1.98 -11.24 -7.47
C GLN A 85 -3.43 -11.37 -6.99
N ASN A 86 -3.83 -10.55 -6.01
CA ASN A 86 -5.20 -10.51 -5.51
C ASN A 86 -6.05 -9.38 -6.12
N SER A 87 -5.57 -8.71 -7.18
CA SER A 87 -6.23 -7.54 -7.77
C SER A 87 -7.53 -7.86 -8.51
N ALA A 88 -7.97 -9.12 -8.51
CA ALA A 88 -9.28 -9.54 -9.02
C ALA A 88 -10.46 -8.75 -8.41
N THR A 89 -10.29 -8.13 -7.25
CA THR A 89 -11.29 -7.22 -6.65
C THR A 89 -11.07 -5.74 -6.93
N GLY A 90 -9.86 -5.32 -7.33
CA GLY A 90 -9.47 -3.93 -7.55
C GLY A 90 -9.50 -2.99 -6.32
N VAL A 91 -9.98 -3.46 -5.17
CA VAL A 91 -10.15 -2.66 -3.94
C VAL A 91 -9.72 -3.47 -2.72
N PHE A 92 -8.85 -2.87 -1.92
CA PHE A 92 -8.33 -3.40 -0.65
C PHE A 92 -8.61 -2.41 0.45
N ASN A 93 -8.81 -2.86 1.69
CA ASN A 93 -8.89 -1.94 2.81
C ASN A 93 -7.49 -1.65 3.33
N PHE A 94 -7.17 -0.37 3.47
CA PHE A 94 -5.88 0.10 3.96
C PHE A 94 -6.11 0.80 5.29
N ARG A 95 -5.49 0.26 6.34
CA ARG A 95 -5.54 0.82 7.69
C ARG A 95 -4.22 1.51 7.93
N LEU A 96 -4.26 2.79 8.23
CA LEU A 96 -3.11 3.59 8.63
C LEU A 96 -3.30 3.98 10.08
N ARG A 97 -2.26 3.85 10.90
CA ARG A 97 -2.28 4.31 12.28
C ARG A 97 -0.93 4.86 12.72
N ASN A 98 -0.97 5.69 13.75
CA ASN A 98 0.24 6.10 14.45
C ASN A 98 0.77 4.94 15.32
N PRO A 99 2.10 4.79 15.44
CA PRO A 99 2.71 3.78 16.31
C PRO A 99 2.38 3.99 17.80
N ASP A 100 2.00 5.21 18.19
CA ASP A 100 1.52 5.55 19.54
C ASP A 100 0.04 5.19 19.75
N GLY A 101 -0.68 4.81 18.69
CA GLY A 101 -2.11 4.47 18.72
C GLY A 101 -3.04 5.68 18.84
N SER A 102 -2.52 6.90 18.74
CA SER A 102 -3.29 8.13 18.91
C SER A 102 -4.18 8.47 17.71
N ALA A 103 -3.90 7.93 16.52
CA ALA A 103 -4.79 8.01 15.37
C ALA A 103 -4.81 6.70 14.58
N GLU A 104 -5.98 6.36 14.04
CA GLU A 104 -6.23 5.21 13.17
C GLU A 104 -7.29 5.60 12.14
N ASP A 105 -7.01 5.36 10.86
CA ASP A 105 -7.95 5.54 9.77
C ASP A 105 -7.95 4.28 8.89
N ASP A 106 -9.14 3.75 8.60
CA ASP A 106 -9.34 2.68 7.63
C ASP A 106 -10.03 3.21 6.39
N ASN A 107 -9.41 3.01 5.23
CA ASN A 107 -9.95 3.53 3.98
C ASN A 107 -9.61 2.60 2.81
N PRO A 108 -10.48 2.51 1.80
CA PRO A 108 -10.21 1.68 0.64
C PRO A 108 -9.05 2.23 -0.18
N MET A 109 -8.02 1.41 -0.39
CA MET A 109 -6.92 1.67 -1.30
C MET A 109 -7.28 1.25 -2.72
N LYS A 110 -6.98 2.14 -3.66
CA LYS A 110 -7.09 1.89 -5.10
C LYS A 110 -5.73 1.60 -5.71
N LEU A 111 -5.65 0.52 -6.47
CA LEU A 111 -4.52 0.22 -7.33
C LEU A 111 -4.65 1.01 -8.64
N MET A 112 -3.62 1.75 -9.01
CA MET A 112 -3.56 2.44 -10.29
C MET A 112 -3.11 1.49 -11.39
N GLU A 113 -3.60 1.73 -12.59
CA GLU A 113 -3.15 1.02 -13.79
C GLU A 113 -1.66 1.28 -14.06
N GLY A 114 -0.96 0.29 -14.62
CA GLY A 114 0.47 0.38 -14.91
C GLY A 114 1.40 -0.22 -13.85
N LEU A 115 0.86 -0.67 -12.72
CA LEU A 115 1.59 -1.55 -11.79
C LEU A 115 1.84 -2.92 -12.43
N ALA A 116 3.08 -3.40 -12.34
CA ALA A 116 3.47 -4.71 -12.87
C ALA A 116 4.00 -5.61 -11.74
N LEU A 117 3.67 -6.90 -11.81
CA LEU A 117 4.25 -7.92 -10.93
C LEU A 117 5.76 -7.98 -11.13
N SER A 118 6.50 -8.28 -10.07
CA SER A 118 7.96 -8.37 -10.10
C SER A 118 8.44 -9.42 -11.11
N GLY A 119 7.68 -10.52 -11.22
CA GLY A 119 7.92 -11.61 -12.16
C GLY A 119 7.47 -11.34 -13.62
N ALA A 120 6.80 -10.22 -13.90
CA ALA A 120 6.31 -9.91 -15.25
C ALA A 120 7.44 -9.56 -16.25
N GLY A 121 8.68 -9.39 -15.78
CA GLY A 121 9.85 -9.06 -16.62
C GLY A 121 10.42 -10.21 -17.46
N SER A 122 9.94 -11.45 -17.31
CA SER A 122 10.41 -12.62 -18.06
C SER A 122 9.38 -13.13 -19.07
N ALA A 123 8.92 -12.24 -19.94
CA ALA A 123 8.32 -12.60 -21.21
C ALA A 123 8.93 -11.73 -22.32
N THR A 124 10.25 -11.77 -22.46
CA THR A 124 10.87 -11.40 -23.73
C THR A 124 10.44 -12.46 -24.73
N GLY A 125 9.49 -12.10 -25.60
CA GLY A 125 9.03 -12.95 -26.70
C GLY A 125 10.19 -13.32 -27.64
N PRO A 126 10.09 -14.48 -28.30
CA PRO A 126 11.14 -15.07 -29.14
C PRO A 126 11.50 -14.23 -30.38
#